data_AF-A0A9D5DGI3-F1
#
_entry.id   AF-A0A9D5DGI3-F1
#
_cell.length_a   1.000
_cell.length_b   1.000
_cell.length_c   1.000
_cell.angle_alpha   90.00
_cell.angle_beta   90.00
_cell.angle_gamma   90.00
#
_symmetry.space_group_name_H-M   'P 1'
#
loop_
_entity.id
_entity.type
_entity.pdbx_description
1 polymer ?
#
loop_
_entity_poly.entity_id
_entity_poly.type
_entity_poly.pdbx_seq_one_letter_code
_entity_poly.pdbx_strand_id
1 'polypeptide(L)'
;MSTLTGKASNGMPEHFVFPSDQHPNNKILCISHGNKSYAFASTFPENTTLLKGLTFIADSFYDYENPWHGLNAVAGFFAWMRDNECKKPRRFLLFKNGEVVKRVGNWVYNLMKAGLGGEVVEVESLEGRDGEVVCFERAVVMRRGLGGMSGKMRNGLFEMLRLSYNMEHKRIPLGMAPGEIRNAIRSFNSLLEKFSESFKAYKGLETGPYGGR
;
A
#
# COMPACT_ATOMS: atom_id res chain seq x y z
N MET A 1 18.83 -9.37 3.43
CA MET A 1 17.74 -8.97 2.53
C MET A 1 17.02 -10.23 2.03
N SER A 2 15.69 -10.29 2.12
CA SER A 2 14.90 -11.41 1.60
C SER A 2 14.87 -11.41 0.05
N THR A 3 14.99 -12.59 -0.55
CA THR A 3 15.05 -12.90 -1.99
C THR A 3 13.68 -12.98 -2.67
N LEU A 4 12.68 -12.23 -2.20
CA LEU A 4 11.39 -12.16 -2.88
C LEU A 4 11.55 -11.45 -4.23
N THR A 5 11.59 -12.24 -5.30
CA THR A 5 11.47 -11.78 -6.68
C THR A 5 10.05 -12.03 -7.15
N GLY A 6 9.27 -10.96 -7.25
CA GLY A 6 7.96 -10.98 -7.87
C GLY A 6 8.07 -10.49 -9.31
N LYS A 7 7.09 -10.84 -10.13
CA LYS A 7 6.94 -10.22 -11.45
C LYS A 7 5.68 -9.37 -11.43
N ALA A 8 5.85 -8.08 -11.73
CA ALA A 8 4.75 -7.25 -12.22
C ALA A 8 4.16 -7.97 -13.45
N SER A 9 2.88 -8.29 -13.40
CA SER A 9 2.17 -8.99 -14.48
C SER A 9 0.99 -8.14 -14.94
N ASN A 10 0.68 -8.18 -16.23
CA ASN A 10 -0.48 -7.46 -16.81
C ASN A 10 -0.51 -5.94 -16.50
N GLY A 11 0.66 -5.33 -16.27
CA GLY A 11 0.78 -3.92 -15.91
C GLY A 11 0.36 -3.57 -14.48
N MET A 12 0.19 -4.57 -13.60
CA MET A 12 -0.03 -4.42 -12.15
C MET A 12 1.28 -4.16 -11.41
N PRO A 13 1.23 -3.51 -10.23
CA PRO A 13 2.40 -3.40 -9.37
C PRO A 13 2.76 -4.78 -8.82
N GLU A 14 4.05 -4.98 -8.58
CA GLU A 14 4.55 -6.19 -7.94
C GLU A 14 3.97 -6.32 -6.52
N HIS A 15 3.37 -7.47 -6.25
CA HIS A 15 2.84 -7.82 -4.94
C HIS A 15 3.10 -9.29 -4.64
N PHE A 16 3.20 -9.61 -3.36
CA PHE A 16 3.43 -10.97 -2.88
C PHE A 16 2.28 -11.37 -1.98
N VAL A 17 1.61 -12.47 -2.29
CA VAL A 17 0.49 -12.98 -1.49
C VAL A 17 0.98 -14.14 -0.63
N PHE A 18 0.62 -14.10 0.65
CA PHE A 18 0.90 -15.13 1.64
C PHE A 18 -0.41 -15.61 2.32
N PRO A 19 -0.54 -16.92 2.62
CA PRO A 19 0.37 -17.99 2.22
C PRO A 19 0.48 -18.10 0.69
N SER A 20 1.65 -18.50 0.20
CA SER A 20 1.94 -18.50 -1.24
C SER A 20 1.67 -19.86 -1.85
N ASP A 21 0.68 -19.92 -2.73
CA ASP A 21 0.35 -21.12 -3.53
C ASP A 21 1.48 -21.49 -4.52
N GLN A 22 2.41 -20.56 -4.76
CA GLN A 22 3.56 -20.75 -5.65
C GLN A 22 4.75 -21.43 -4.95
N HIS A 23 4.72 -21.53 -3.62
CA HIS A 23 5.76 -22.20 -2.85
C HIS A 23 5.28 -23.55 -2.33
N PRO A 24 6.06 -24.64 -2.47
CA PRO A 24 5.65 -26.00 -2.10
C PRO A 24 5.17 -26.20 -0.65
N ASN A 25 5.51 -25.27 0.24
CA ASN A 25 5.25 -25.39 1.68
C ASN A 25 4.21 -24.37 2.20
N ASN A 26 3.40 -23.73 1.32
CA ASN A 26 2.40 -22.72 1.72
C ASN A 26 2.94 -21.71 2.75
N LYS A 27 4.14 -21.19 2.46
CA LYS A 27 4.94 -20.48 3.46
C LYS A 27 4.16 -19.29 4.02
N ILE A 28 4.08 -19.23 5.34
CA ILE A 28 3.47 -18.16 6.10
C ILE A 28 4.51 -17.03 6.24
N LEU A 29 4.04 -15.79 6.18
CA LEU A 29 4.90 -14.64 6.42
C LEU A 29 5.03 -14.40 7.93
N CYS A 30 6.26 -14.32 8.41
CA CYS A 30 6.58 -13.98 9.79
C CYS A 30 7.67 -12.90 9.84
N ILE A 31 7.59 -12.02 10.84
CA ILE A 31 8.50 -10.90 11.04
C ILE A 31 9.00 -10.95 12.47
N SER A 32 10.31 -10.83 12.66
CA SER A 32 10.89 -10.58 13.98
C SER A 32 11.10 -9.08 14.14
N HIS A 33 10.57 -8.50 15.22
CA HIS A 33 10.63 -7.04 15.43
C HIS A 33 12.07 -6.54 15.68
N GLY A 34 12.97 -7.40 16.19
CA GLY A 34 14.34 -7.03 16.58
C GLY A 34 15.37 -7.04 15.45
N ASN A 35 15.16 -7.82 14.39
CA ASN A 35 16.00 -7.84 13.20
C ASN A 35 15.13 -7.38 12.05
N LYS A 36 15.42 -6.22 11.43
CA LYS A 36 14.73 -5.55 10.30
C LYS A 36 14.63 -6.43 9.03
N SER A 37 14.18 -7.66 9.18
CA SER A 37 14.29 -8.78 8.26
C SER A 37 13.03 -9.61 8.35
N TYR A 38 12.35 -9.72 7.21
CA TYR A 38 11.21 -10.59 7.00
C TYR A 38 11.71 -12.02 6.79
N ALA A 39 11.09 -13.00 7.45
CA ALA A 39 11.40 -14.41 7.30
C ALA A 39 10.16 -15.19 6.83
N PHE A 40 10.37 -16.26 6.08
CA PHE A 40 9.30 -17.19 5.72
C PHE A 40 9.37 -18.38 6.65
N ALA A 41 8.21 -18.77 7.18
CA ALA A 41 8.10 -19.97 8.00
C ALA A 41 7.16 -20.97 7.32
N SER A 42 7.59 -22.23 7.22
CA SER A 42 6.75 -23.34 6.73
C SER A 42 5.68 -23.71 7.76
N THR A 43 5.96 -23.45 9.03
CA THR A 43 5.10 -23.65 10.20
C THR A 43 5.31 -22.47 11.14
N PHE A 44 4.35 -22.16 12.01
CA PHE A 44 4.53 -21.12 13.03
C PHE A 44 5.71 -21.48 13.96
N PRO A 45 6.73 -20.63 14.09
CA PRO A 45 7.74 -20.81 15.14
C PRO A 45 7.11 -20.89 16.54
N GLU A 46 7.83 -21.52 17.48
CA GLU A 46 7.42 -21.51 18.90
C GLU A 46 7.39 -20.06 19.43
N ASN A 47 6.45 -19.76 20.32
CA ASN A 47 6.21 -18.41 20.86
C ASN A 47 5.95 -17.32 19.79
N THR A 48 5.05 -17.62 18.86
CA THR A 48 4.61 -16.67 17.83
C THR A 48 3.29 -16.02 18.16
N THR A 49 3.18 -14.73 17.84
CA THR A 49 1.87 -14.08 17.76
C THR A 49 1.33 -14.20 16.33
N LEU A 50 0.17 -14.84 16.17
CA LEU A 50 -0.57 -14.86 14.90
C LEU A 50 -1.55 -13.68 14.81
N LEU A 51 -1.32 -12.79 13.85
CA LEU A 51 -2.27 -11.74 13.48
C LEU A 51 -3.29 -12.27 12.47
N LYS A 52 -4.53 -12.44 12.94
CA LYS A 52 -5.66 -12.95 12.14
C LYS A 52 -6.16 -11.94 11.12
N GLY A 53 -6.70 -12.42 10.01
CA GLY A 53 -7.23 -11.63 8.89
C GLY A 53 -6.17 -11.17 7.90
N LEU A 54 -6.62 -10.49 6.84
CA LEU A 54 -5.77 -9.96 5.78
C LEU A 54 -4.96 -8.75 6.26
N THR A 55 -3.66 -8.78 6.06
CA THR A 55 -2.74 -7.68 6.39
C THR A 55 -2.09 -7.16 5.11
N PHE A 56 -2.20 -5.86 4.84
CA PHE A 56 -1.44 -5.21 3.76
C PHE A 56 -0.13 -4.66 4.30
N ILE A 57 0.99 -5.02 3.67
CA ILE A 57 2.33 -4.73 4.17
C ILE A 57 3.11 -3.93 3.12
N ALA A 58 3.36 -2.64 3.37
CA ALA A 58 4.18 -1.81 2.50
C ALA A 58 5.58 -1.65 3.10
N ASP A 59 6.60 -2.03 2.34
CA ASP A 59 8.00 -1.74 2.64
C ASP A 59 8.50 -0.71 1.62
N SER A 60 8.70 0.52 2.08
CA SER A 60 8.97 1.68 1.23
C SER A 60 10.24 2.40 1.67
N PHE A 61 10.94 2.99 0.70
CA PHE A 61 11.99 3.97 0.98
C PHE A 61 11.40 5.34 1.35
N TYR A 62 10.16 5.59 0.94
CA TYR A 62 9.46 6.83 1.15
C TYR A 62 8.73 6.86 2.51
N ASP A 63 8.55 8.06 3.07
CA ASP A 63 7.71 8.24 4.26
C ASP A 63 6.20 8.16 3.96
N TYR A 64 5.38 8.26 4.99
CA TYR A 64 3.92 8.23 4.88
C TYR A 64 3.28 9.54 5.35
N GLU A 65 4.06 10.61 5.47
CA GLU A 65 3.58 11.94 5.84
C GLU A 65 3.35 12.81 4.60
N ASN A 66 4.30 12.74 3.67
CA ASN A 66 4.21 13.43 2.41
C ASN A 66 3.17 12.73 1.50
N PRO A 67 2.22 13.48 0.91
CA PRO A 67 1.20 12.92 0.02
C PRO A 67 1.77 12.10 -1.13
N TRP A 68 2.89 12.57 -1.69
CA TRP A 68 3.50 11.91 -2.84
C TRP A 68 4.10 10.55 -2.45
N HIS A 69 4.89 10.57 -1.40
CA HIS A 69 5.52 9.41 -0.80
C HIS A 69 4.49 8.35 -0.37
N GLY A 70 3.50 8.77 0.42
CA GLY A 70 2.46 7.88 0.92
C GLY A 70 1.60 7.29 -0.20
N LEU A 71 1.20 8.09 -1.19
CA LEU A 71 0.44 7.57 -2.34
C LEU A 71 1.21 6.47 -3.07
N ASN A 72 2.50 6.67 -3.33
CA ASN A 72 3.32 5.65 -4.00
C ASN A 72 3.38 4.35 -3.19
N ALA A 73 3.46 4.46 -1.86
CA ALA A 73 3.61 3.31 -0.97
C ALA A 73 2.31 2.49 -0.83
N VAL A 74 1.13 3.13 -0.82
CA VAL A 74 -0.14 2.44 -0.51
C VAL A 74 -1.09 2.27 -1.70
N ALA A 75 -0.95 3.06 -2.77
CA ALA A 75 -1.92 3.04 -3.88
C ALA A 75 -2.00 1.66 -4.57
N GLY A 76 -0.88 0.93 -4.63
CA GLY A 76 -0.84 -0.40 -5.23
C GLY A 76 -1.84 -1.37 -4.58
N PHE A 77 -2.13 -1.23 -3.29
CA PHE A 77 -3.09 -2.09 -2.61
C PHE A 77 -4.49 -1.95 -3.15
N PHE A 78 -4.92 -0.75 -3.53
CA PHE A 78 -6.26 -0.57 -4.09
C PHE A 78 -6.37 -1.14 -5.51
N ALA A 79 -5.26 -1.17 -6.25
CA ALA A 79 -5.19 -1.95 -7.48
C ALA A 79 -5.37 -3.44 -7.20
N TRP A 80 -4.64 -3.98 -6.21
CA TRP A 80 -4.78 -5.38 -5.81
C TRP A 80 -6.21 -5.71 -5.35
N MET A 81 -6.82 -4.86 -4.51
CA MET A 81 -8.18 -5.03 -4.03
C MET A 81 -9.18 -5.13 -5.19
N ARG A 82 -9.08 -4.22 -6.16
CA ARG A 82 -9.97 -4.20 -7.33
C ARG A 82 -9.94 -5.52 -8.09
N ASP A 83 -8.75 -6.10 -8.26
CA ASP A 83 -8.56 -7.35 -8.98
C ASP A 83 -8.85 -8.59 -8.11
N ASN A 84 -9.14 -8.41 -6.82
CA ASN A 84 -9.41 -9.45 -5.83
C ASN A 84 -10.75 -9.22 -5.12
N GLU A 85 -11.82 -8.95 -5.89
CA GLU A 85 -13.20 -8.85 -5.38
C GLU A 85 -13.38 -7.80 -4.27
N CYS A 86 -12.60 -6.72 -4.32
CA CYS A 86 -12.59 -5.65 -3.34
C CYS A 86 -12.30 -6.13 -1.89
N LYS A 87 -11.56 -7.24 -1.72
CA LYS A 87 -11.15 -7.77 -0.41
C LYS A 87 -10.38 -6.72 0.40
N LYS A 88 -10.95 -6.28 1.52
CA LYS A 88 -10.35 -5.27 2.40
C LYS A 88 -9.38 -5.89 3.39
N PRO A 89 -8.26 -5.22 3.71
CA PRO A 89 -7.40 -5.64 4.79
C PRO A 89 -8.08 -5.37 6.14
N ARG A 90 -7.78 -6.19 7.14
CA ARG A 90 -8.06 -5.86 8.53
C ARG A 90 -7.13 -4.76 9.04
N ARG A 91 -5.87 -4.78 8.59
CA ARG A 91 -4.84 -3.82 9.02
C ARG A 91 -3.78 -3.59 7.96
N PHE A 92 -3.09 -2.47 8.11
CA PHE A 92 -1.87 -2.13 7.40
C PHE A 92 -0.69 -2.27 8.34
N LEU A 93 0.40 -2.85 7.86
CA LEU A 93 1.70 -2.81 8.51
C LEU A 93 2.66 -2.09 7.57
N LEU A 94 3.14 -0.94 8.00
CA LEU A 94 3.87 -0.02 7.13
C LEU A 94 5.32 0.05 7.61
N PHE A 95 6.24 0.04 6.66
CA PHE A 95 7.67 0.19 6.92
C PHE A 95 8.25 1.34 6.09
N LYS A 96 9.17 2.07 6.70
CA LYS A 96 10.07 3.04 6.06
C LYS A 96 11.50 2.57 6.29
N ASN A 97 12.21 2.21 5.22
CA ASN A 97 13.58 1.68 5.31
C ASN A 97 13.71 0.50 6.31
N GLY A 98 12.72 -0.38 6.35
CA GLY A 98 12.67 -1.51 7.27
C GLY A 98 12.31 -1.18 8.73
N GLU A 99 11.93 0.07 9.05
CA GLU A 99 11.43 0.47 10.36
C GLU A 99 9.91 0.61 10.37
N VAL A 100 9.26 0.10 11.42
CA VAL A 100 7.80 0.12 11.55
C VAL A 100 7.29 1.55 11.67
N VAL A 101 6.31 1.89 10.84
CA VAL A 101 5.64 3.18 10.83
C VAL A 101 4.36 3.08 11.65
N LYS A 102 4.29 3.88 12.71
CA LYS A 102 3.21 3.83 13.70
C LYS A 102 2.02 4.71 13.33
N ARG A 103 2.24 5.73 12.49
CA ARG A 103 1.22 6.70 12.06
C ARG A 103 1.51 7.15 10.64
N VAL A 104 0.44 7.51 9.94
CA VAL A 104 0.52 8.11 8.60
C VAL A 104 -0.02 9.53 8.66
N GLY A 105 0.41 10.40 7.74
CA GLY A 105 -0.12 11.75 7.63
C GLY A 105 -1.61 11.75 7.29
N ASN A 106 -2.34 12.78 7.73
CA ASN A 106 -3.80 12.89 7.54
C ASN A 106 -4.24 12.72 6.08
N TRP A 107 -3.45 13.22 5.14
CA TRP A 107 -3.75 13.07 3.72
C TRP A 107 -3.75 11.60 3.29
N VAL A 108 -2.71 10.85 3.69
CA VAL A 108 -2.55 9.42 3.37
C VAL A 108 -3.62 8.61 4.09
N TYR A 109 -3.89 8.91 5.35
CA TYR A 109 -4.98 8.30 6.12
C TYR A 109 -6.33 8.46 5.40
N ASN A 110 -6.68 9.68 4.98
CA ASN A 110 -7.96 9.96 4.33
C ASN A 110 -8.07 9.30 2.96
N LEU A 111 -6.98 9.23 2.18
CA LEU A 111 -6.92 8.43 0.97
C LEU A 111 -7.23 6.96 1.26
N MET A 112 -6.56 6.39 2.26
CA MET A 112 -6.71 4.98 2.61
C MET A 112 -8.14 4.68 3.06
N LYS A 113 -8.68 5.49 3.97
CA LYS A 113 -10.07 5.42 4.43
C LYS A 113 -11.04 5.46 3.25
N ALA A 114 -10.86 6.41 2.34
CA ALA A 114 -11.71 6.53 1.16
C ALA A 114 -11.63 5.30 0.26
N GLY A 115 -10.43 4.78 -0.01
CA GLY A 115 -10.24 3.56 -0.80
C GLY A 115 -10.81 2.29 -0.15
N LEU A 116 -10.97 2.28 1.19
CA LEU A 116 -11.68 1.25 1.92
C LEU A 116 -13.20 1.50 2.03
N GLY A 117 -13.72 2.55 1.40
CA GLY A 117 -15.14 2.89 1.43
C GLY A 117 -15.61 3.48 2.77
N GLY A 118 -14.73 4.24 3.45
CA GLY A 118 -15.05 4.96 4.69
C GLY A 118 -14.71 4.20 5.97
N GLU A 119 -14.18 2.98 5.87
CA GLU A 119 -13.80 2.17 7.03
C GLU A 119 -12.56 2.72 7.76
N VAL A 120 -12.46 2.40 9.05
CA VAL A 120 -11.32 2.78 9.88
C VAL A 120 -10.05 2.11 9.32
N VAL A 121 -8.99 2.90 9.22
CA VAL A 121 -7.67 2.40 8.81
C VAL A 121 -6.89 2.02 10.06
N GLU A 122 -6.74 0.72 10.30
CA GLU A 122 -5.87 0.20 11.36
C GLU A 122 -4.41 0.15 10.85
N VAL A 123 -3.51 0.90 11.49
CA VAL A 123 -2.06 0.84 11.25
C VAL A 123 -1.42 0.11 12.44
N GLU A 124 -0.86 -1.07 12.18
CA GLU A 124 -0.20 -1.92 13.16
C GLU A 124 1.17 -1.34 13.54
N SER A 125 1.37 -1.05 14.84
CA SER A 125 2.59 -0.45 15.36
C SER A 125 3.60 -1.47 15.87
N LEU A 126 3.17 -2.73 16.07
CA LEU A 126 3.95 -3.80 16.71
C LEU A 126 4.52 -3.42 18.09
N GLU A 127 4.02 -2.37 18.73
CA GLU A 127 4.50 -1.90 20.02
C GLU A 127 4.28 -2.96 21.12
N GLY A 128 5.27 -3.13 21.98
CA GLY A 128 5.23 -4.12 23.07
C GLY A 128 5.54 -5.55 22.63
N ARG A 129 5.97 -5.77 21.37
CA ARG A 129 6.30 -7.08 20.81
C ARG A 129 7.80 -7.25 20.53
N ASP A 130 8.63 -6.54 21.28
CA ASP A 130 10.08 -6.60 21.14
C ASP A 130 10.59 -8.02 21.44
N GLY A 131 11.34 -8.59 20.51
CA GLY A 131 11.84 -9.97 20.61
C GLY A 131 10.83 -11.06 20.22
N GLU A 132 9.56 -10.71 19.95
CA GLU A 132 8.57 -11.68 19.45
C GLU A 132 8.69 -11.91 17.95
N VAL A 133 8.24 -13.09 17.52
CA VAL A 133 7.97 -13.38 16.11
C VAL A 133 6.49 -13.21 15.84
N VAL A 134 6.15 -12.31 14.92
CA VAL A 134 4.77 -12.02 14.52
C VAL A 134 4.51 -12.63 13.16
N CYS A 135 3.53 -13.51 13.07
CA CYS A 135 3.12 -14.16 11.84
C CYS A 135 1.74 -13.67 11.40
N PHE A 136 1.45 -13.74 10.10
CA PHE A 136 0.20 -13.24 9.51
C PHE A 136 -0.61 -14.38 8.92
N GLU A 137 -1.90 -14.45 9.26
CA GLU A 137 -2.80 -15.45 8.67
C GLU A 137 -2.86 -15.29 7.15
N ARG A 138 -2.99 -14.04 6.67
CA ARG A 138 -2.90 -13.67 5.26
C ARG A 138 -2.18 -12.35 5.12
N ALA A 139 -1.27 -12.25 4.16
CA ALA A 139 -0.57 -10.99 3.88
C ALA A 139 -0.47 -10.71 2.39
N VAL A 140 -0.55 -9.43 2.03
CA VAL A 140 -0.15 -8.93 0.71
C VAL A 140 0.96 -7.93 0.92
N VAL A 141 2.13 -8.20 0.35
CA VAL A 141 3.33 -7.37 0.54
C VAL A 141 3.63 -6.59 -0.74
N MET A 142 3.94 -5.30 -0.60
CA MET A 142 4.43 -4.43 -1.67
C MET A 142 5.75 -3.80 -1.25
N ARG A 143 6.80 -3.96 -2.07
CA ARG A 143 8.16 -3.46 -1.77
C ARG A 143 8.65 -2.35 -2.70
N ARG A 144 7.99 -2.19 -3.85
CA ARG A 144 8.39 -1.25 -4.90
C ARG A 144 7.29 -0.24 -5.24
N GLY A 145 6.28 -0.13 -4.38
CA GLY A 145 5.12 0.73 -4.59
C GLY A 145 4.48 0.51 -5.96
N LEU A 146 4.48 1.55 -6.80
CA LEU A 146 3.89 1.55 -8.14
C LEU A 146 4.86 1.16 -9.27
N GLY A 147 6.06 0.68 -8.94
CA GLY A 147 7.05 0.20 -9.91
C GLY A 147 6.49 -0.93 -10.79
N GLY A 148 6.83 -0.89 -12.09
CA GLY A 148 6.35 -1.88 -13.08
C GLY A 148 4.89 -1.72 -13.53
N MET A 149 4.13 -0.81 -12.92
CA MET A 149 2.74 -0.55 -13.30
C MET A 149 2.64 0.15 -14.67
N SER A 150 1.74 -0.31 -15.53
CA SER A 150 1.48 0.34 -16.83
C SER A 150 0.81 1.72 -16.65
N GLY A 151 1.01 2.64 -17.61
CA GLY A 151 0.40 3.96 -17.54
C GLY A 151 -1.13 3.92 -17.54
N LYS A 152 -1.74 3.03 -18.34
CA LYS A 152 -3.20 2.83 -18.37
C LYS A 152 -3.72 2.36 -17.00
N MET A 153 -3.05 1.38 -16.40
CA MET A 153 -3.40 0.87 -15.09
C MET A 153 -3.28 1.94 -14.01
N ARG A 154 -2.17 2.70 -14.04
CA ARG A 154 -1.91 3.78 -13.09
C ARG A 154 -2.95 4.89 -13.17
N ASN A 155 -3.30 5.33 -14.38
CA ASN A 155 -4.33 6.36 -14.57
C ASN A 155 -5.70 5.88 -14.07
N GLY A 156 -6.07 4.63 -14.37
CA GLY A 156 -7.32 4.05 -13.87
C GLY A 156 -7.35 3.91 -12.35
N LEU A 157 -6.21 3.55 -11.73
CA LEU A 157 -6.07 3.48 -10.27
C LEU A 157 -6.24 4.86 -9.63
N PHE A 158 -5.55 5.89 -10.14
CA PHE A 158 -5.65 7.23 -9.58
C PHE A 158 -7.03 7.84 -9.77
N GLU A 159 -7.69 7.59 -10.91
CA GLU A 159 -9.07 8.01 -11.12
C GLU A 159 -10.03 7.32 -10.14
N MET A 160 -9.86 6.01 -9.92
CA MET A 160 -10.66 5.29 -8.92
C MET A 160 -10.47 5.87 -7.51
N LEU A 161 -9.22 6.15 -7.10
CA LEU A 161 -8.96 6.74 -5.79
C LEU A 161 -9.54 8.16 -5.66
N ARG A 162 -9.48 8.94 -6.74
CA ARG A 162 -10.12 10.26 -6.83
C ARG A 162 -11.62 10.17 -6.61
N LEU A 163 -12.28 9.22 -7.29
CA LEU A 163 -13.72 8.99 -7.15
C LEU A 163 -14.09 8.50 -5.75
N SER A 164 -13.35 7.56 -5.19
CA SER A 164 -13.55 7.06 -3.83
C SER A 164 -13.43 8.18 -2.79
N TYR A 165 -12.41 9.04 -2.91
CA TYR A 165 -12.25 10.20 -2.03
C TYR A 165 -13.43 11.17 -2.12
N ASN A 166 -13.86 11.50 -3.35
CA ASN A 166 -15.00 12.39 -3.58
C ASN A 166 -16.30 11.79 -3.03
N MET A 167 -16.53 10.48 -3.18
CA MET A 167 -17.72 9.81 -2.65
C MET A 167 -17.74 9.82 -1.13
N GLU A 168 -16.61 9.52 -0.49
CA GLU A 168 -16.50 9.56 0.98
C GLU A 168 -16.80 10.97 1.50
N HIS A 169 -16.21 12.01 0.90
CA HIS A 169 -16.40 13.38 1.36
C HIS A 169 -17.80 13.96 1.06
N LYS A 170 -18.53 13.39 0.09
CA LYS A 170 -19.96 13.67 -0.10
C LYS A 170 -20.86 12.98 0.93
N ARG A 171 -20.35 11.95 1.64
CA ARG A 171 -21.06 11.19 2.67
C ARG A 171 -20.75 11.64 4.10
N ILE A 172 -19.79 12.54 4.32
CA ILE A 172 -19.43 13.06 5.66
C ILE A 172 -20.58 13.92 6.22
N PRO A 173 -21.10 13.63 7.44
CA PRO A 173 -21.97 14.56 8.17
C PRO A 173 -21.20 15.84 8.49
N LEU A 174 -21.80 16.98 8.15
CA LEU A 174 -21.26 18.34 8.30
C LEU A 174 -20.61 18.59 9.67
N GLY A 175 -19.28 18.60 9.71
CA GLY A 175 -18.46 19.03 10.86
C GLY A 175 -17.24 19.89 10.48
N MET A 176 -16.93 20.02 9.19
CA MET A 176 -15.99 21.00 8.64
C MET A 176 -16.76 22.07 7.88
N ALA A 177 -16.25 23.30 7.84
CA ALA A 177 -16.90 24.35 7.07
C ALA A 177 -16.95 23.94 5.58
N PRO A 178 -18.05 24.18 4.84
CA PRO A 178 -18.17 23.79 3.43
C PRO A 178 -17.07 24.34 2.50
N GLY A 179 -16.36 25.40 2.91
CA GLY A 179 -15.17 25.92 2.22
C GLY A 179 -13.93 25.04 2.41
N GLU A 180 -13.73 24.48 3.61
CA GLU A 180 -12.58 23.63 3.95
C GLU A 180 -12.67 22.27 3.24
N ILE A 181 -13.87 21.67 3.21
CA ILE A 181 -14.13 20.42 2.47
C ILE A 181 -13.83 20.62 0.98
N ARG A 182 -14.30 21.73 0.40
CA ARG A 182 -14.03 22.05 -1.02
C ARG A 182 -12.54 22.25 -1.30
N ASN A 183 -11.82 22.91 -0.41
CA ASN A 183 -10.37 23.12 -0.56
C ASN A 183 -9.59 21.81 -0.41
N ALA A 184 -9.97 20.94 0.54
CA ALA A 184 -9.37 19.62 0.70
C ALA A 184 -9.57 18.74 -0.54
N ILE A 185 -10.80 18.67 -1.08
CA ILE A 185 -11.11 17.96 -2.32
C ILE A 185 -10.31 18.52 -3.50
N ARG A 186 -10.24 19.86 -3.64
CA ARG A 186 -9.48 20.49 -4.73
C ARG A 186 -7.99 20.17 -4.64
N SER A 187 -7.39 20.27 -3.45
CA SER A 187 -5.98 19.94 -3.21
C SER A 187 -5.70 18.47 -3.48
N PHE A 188 -6.59 17.58 -3.06
CA PHE A 188 -6.46 16.13 -3.29
C PHE A 188 -6.54 15.78 -4.78
N ASN A 189 -7.53 16.31 -5.50
CA ASN A 189 -7.68 16.12 -6.94
C ASN A 189 -6.48 16.68 -7.70
N SER A 190 -6.03 17.90 -7.37
CA SER A 190 -4.86 18.50 -8.03
C SER A 190 -3.59 17.68 -7.82
N LEU A 191 -3.41 17.09 -6.63
CA LEU A 191 -2.28 16.20 -6.37
C LEU A 191 -2.36 14.94 -7.24
N LEU A 192 -3.51 14.25 -7.27
CA LEU A 192 -3.69 13.04 -8.09
C LEU A 192 -3.54 13.31 -9.60
N GLU A 193 -3.98 14.47 -10.07
CA GLU A 193 -3.79 14.91 -11.46
C GLU A 193 -2.31 15.16 -11.77
N LYS A 194 -1.62 15.97 -10.95
CA LYS A 194 -0.17 16.19 -11.08
C LYS A 194 0.61 14.88 -11.05
N PHE A 195 0.17 13.93 -10.24
CA PHE A 195 0.68 12.57 -10.23
C PHE A 195 0.54 11.87 -11.57
N SER A 196 -0.66 11.84 -12.12
CA SER A 196 -0.90 11.27 -13.44
C SER A 196 -0.01 11.94 -14.51
N GLU A 197 0.14 13.26 -14.46
CA GLU A 197 0.90 14.06 -15.42
C GLU A 197 2.42 13.91 -15.33
N SER A 198 3.00 14.01 -14.12
CA SER A 198 4.46 13.87 -13.93
C SER A 198 4.97 12.52 -14.44
N PHE A 199 4.17 11.46 -14.33
CA PHE A 199 4.52 10.16 -14.89
C PHE A 199 4.34 10.05 -16.40
N LYS A 200 3.37 10.77 -17.00
CA LYS A 200 3.27 10.88 -18.47
C LYS A 200 4.50 11.57 -19.05
N ALA A 201 4.97 12.64 -18.39
CA ALA A 201 6.19 13.36 -18.78
C ALA A 201 7.45 12.49 -18.71
N TYR A 202 7.59 11.65 -17.67
CA TYR A 202 8.72 10.72 -17.54
C TYR A 202 8.80 9.72 -18.72
N LYS A 203 7.67 9.19 -19.20
CA LYS A 203 7.64 8.31 -20.38
C LYS A 203 7.91 9.03 -21.70
N GLY A 204 7.57 10.31 -21.81
CA GLY A 204 7.93 11.14 -22.96
C GLY A 204 9.45 11.34 -23.12
N LEU A 205 10.22 11.14 -22.03
CA LEU A 205 11.67 11.18 -22.03
C LEU A 205 12.31 9.82 -22.37
N GLU A 206 11.64 8.69 -22.08
CA GLU A 206 12.10 7.34 -22.45
C GLU A 206 11.97 7.04 -23.95
N THR A 207 11.23 7.85 -24.71
CA THR A 207 11.20 7.80 -26.19
C THR A 207 12.35 8.57 -26.85
N GLY A 208 13.32 9.08 -26.06
CA GLY A 208 14.61 9.56 -26.57
C GLY A 208 15.51 8.41 -27.04
N PRO A 209 16.53 8.68 -27.88
CA PRO A 209 17.24 7.68 -28.70
C PRO A 209 18.09 6.65 -27.92
N TYR A 210 17.96 6.56 -26.60
CA TYR A 210 18.78 5.70 -25.74
C TYR A 210 17.97 4.76 -24.82
N GLY A 211 16.69 4.52 -25.11
CA GLY A 211 15.86 3.54 -24.39
C GLY A 211 16.00 2.11 -24.92
N GLY A 212 17.19 1.53 -24.83
CA GLY A 212 17.43 0.14 -25.24
C GLY A 212 18.66 -0.48 -24.60
N ARG A 213 18.44 -1.21 -23.50
CA ARG A 213 19.10 -2.50 -23.19
C ARG A 213 18.49 -3.14 -21.95
#